data_AF-A0A349UJ65-F1
#
_entry.id   AF-A0A349UJ65-F1
#
_cell.length_a   1.000
_cell.length_b   1.000
_cell.length_c   1.000
_cell.angle_alpha   90.00
_cell.angle_beta   90.00
_cell.angle_gamma   90.00
#
_symmetry.space_group_name_H-M   'P 1'
#
loop_
_entity.id
_entity.type
_entity.pdbx_description
1 polymer ?
#
loop_
_entity_poly.entity_id
_entity_poly.type
_entity_poly.pdbx_seq_one_letter_code
_entity_poly.pdbx_strand_id
1 'polypeptide(L)' 'ARRAPLPRERTLLEAARTIEGAYVPRFYQPQRRDDGATELRPLRPDVPGAIRRACVRNLADSPP' A
#
# COMPACT_ATOMS: atom_id res chain seq x y z
N ALA A 1 16.98 18.11 10.71
CA ALA A 1 15.75 18.43 11.47
C ALA A 1 14.78 17.26 11.35
N ARG A 2 14.31 16.68 12.45
CA ARG A 2 13.33 15.57 12.44
C ARG A 2 11.95 16.15 12.14
N ARG A 3 11.33 15.78 11.01
CA ARG A 3 9.96 16.21 10.67
C ARG A 3 9.03 15.84 11.83
N ALA A 4 8.15 16.75 12.22
CA ALA A 4 7.08 16.42 13.16
C ALA A 4 6.26 15.25 12.59
N PRO A 5 5.91 14.23 13.40
CA PRO A 5 5.20 13.07 12.91
C PRO A 5 3.85 13.51 12.34
N LEU A 6 3.60 13.13 11.08
CA LEU A 6 2.27 13.29 10.49
C LEU A 6 1.28 12.40 11.27
N PRO A 7 0.00 12.80 11.37
CA PRO A 7 -1.03 11.94 11.92
C PRO A 7 -0.99 10.56 11.26
N ARG A 8 -1.13 9.48 12.04
CA ARG A 8 -0.95 8.09 11.58
C ARG A 8 -1.65 7.79 10.25
N GLU A 9 -2.89 8.24 10.09
CA GLU A 9 -3.67 8.03 8.86
C GLU A 9 -3.04 8.70 7.63
N ARG A 10 -2.45 9.88 7.80
CA ARG A 10 -1.75 10.59 6.72
C ARG A 10 -0.46 9.87 6.34
N THR A 11 0.29 9.38 7.31
CA THR A 11 1.51 8.58 7.05
C THR A 11 1.18 7.30 6.28
N LEU A 12 0.13 6.58 6.69
CA LEU A 12 -0.32 5.37 6.00
C LEU A 12 -0.79 5.66 4.57
N LEU A 13 -1.50 6.77 4.37
CA LEU A 13 -1.95 7.19 3.05
C LEU A 13 -0.78 7.56 2.15
N GLU A 14 0.22 8.26 2.68
CA GLU A 14 1.43 8.60 1.93
C GLU A 14 2.19 7.33 1.51
N ALA A 15 2.40 6.39 2.44
CA ALA A 15 3.02 5.10 2.16
C ALA A 15 2.28 4.31 1.07
N ALA A 16 0.95 4.20 1.16
CA ALA A 16 0.14 3.51 0.16
C ALA A 16 0.23 4.13 -1.25
N ARG A 17 0.55 5.44 -1.34
CA ARG A 17 0.66 6.18 -2.59
C ARG A 17 2.05 6.15 -3.20
N THR A 18 3.10 6.11 -2.36
CA THR A 18 4.47 6.35 -2.81
C THR A 18 5.37 5.11 -2.78
N ILE A 19 5.06 4.13 -1.93
CA ILE A 19 5.88 2.92 -1.80
C ILE A 19 5.32 1.83 -2.71
N GLU A 20 6.09 1.42 -3.71
CA GLU A 20 5.72 0.31 -4.58
C GLU A 20 5.58 -0.99 -3.76
N GLY A 21 4.46 -1.68 -3.93
CA GLY A 21 4.18 -2.91 -3.19
C GLY A 21 3.69 -2.72 -1.75
N ALA A 22 3.53 -1.49 -1.26
CA ALA A 22 2.94 -1.26 0.04
C ALA A 22 1.46 -1.67 0.05
N TYR A 23 1.15 -2.68 0.88
CA TYR A 23 -0.21 -3.06 1.19
C TYR A 23 -0.66 -2.43 2.50
N VAL A 24 -1.67 -1.56 2.44
CA VAL A 24 -2.29 -0.96 3.64
C VAL A 24 -3.73 -1.46 3.74
N PRO A 25 -4.02 -2.53 4.50
CA PRO A 25 -5.32 -3.20 4.51
C PRO A 25 -6.52 -2.27 4.73
N ARG A 26 -6.34 -1.20 5.51
CA ARG A 26 -7.39 -0.20 5.76
C ARG A 26 -7.91 0.48 4.48
N PHE A 27 -7.14 0.51 3.40
CA PHE A 27 -7.52 1.15 2.14
C PHE A 27 -7.93 0.16 1.04
N TYR A 28 -8.03 -1.14 1.35
CA TYR A 28 -8.37 -2.17 0.38
C TYR A 28 -9.33 -3.20 0.98
N GLN A 29 -10.31 -3.61 0.18
CA GLN A 29 -11.24 -4.68 0.51
C GLN A 29 -10.89 -5.93 -0.30
N PRO A 30 -10.56 -7.05 0.35
CA PRO A 30 -10.46 -8.33 -0.34
C PRO A 30 -11.83 -8.74 -0.91
N GLN A 31 -11.85 -9.11 -2.18
CA GLN A 31 -13.01 -9.69 -2.85
C GLN A 31 -12.61 -11.03 -3.47
N ARG A 32 -13.44 -12.05 -3.25
CA ARG A 32 -13.22 -13.36 -3.85
C ARG A 32 -13.89 -13.40 -5.21
N ARG A 33 -13.13 -13.78 -6.23
CA ARG A 33 -13.60 -13.98 -7.59
C ARG A 33 -14.15 -15.40 -7.76
N ASP A 34 -14.93 -15.59 -8.82
CA ASP A 34 -15.58 -16.88 -9.15
C ASP A 34 -14.56 -17.99 -9.48
N ASP A 35 -13.37 -17.63 -9.97
CA ASP A 35 -12.24 -18.53 -10.20
C ASP A 35 -11.50 -18.94 -8.91
N GLY A 36 -11.96 -18.44 -7.76
CA GLY A 36 -11.36 -18.69 -6.45
C GLY A 36 -10.20 -17.77 -6.09
N ALA A 37 -9.76 -16.88 -6.99
CA ALA A 37 -8.74 -15.89 -6.70
C ALA A 37 -9.26 -14.79 -5.76
N THR A 38 -8.35 -14.10 -5.08
CA THR A 38 -8.68 -12.92 -4.26
C THR A 38 -8.11 -11.68 -4.93
N GLU A 39 -8.96 -10.69 -5.18
CA GLU A 39 -8.57 -9.36 -5.60
C GLU A 39 -8.65 -8.37 -4.45
N LEU A 40 -7.89 -7.28 -4.53
CA LEU A 40 -7.93 -6.19 -3.56
C LEU A 40 -8.58 -4.97 -4.20
N ARG A 41 -9.84 -4.68 -3.84
CA ARG A 41 -10.56 -3.51 -4.32
C ARG A 41 -10.16 -2.27 -3.50
N PRO A 42 -9.67 -1.18 -4.10
CA PRO A 42 -9.37 0.04 -3.35
C PRO A 42 -10.66 0.64 -2.75
N LEU A 43 -10.59 1.10 -1.51
CA LEU A 43 -11.68 1.78 -0.80
C LEU A 43 -11.65 3.31 -0.98
N ARG A 44 -10.60 3.83 -1.61
CA ARG A 44 -10.40 5.27 -1.86
C ARG A 44 -9.92 5.51 -3.28
N PRO A 45 -10.26 6.65 -3.90
CA PRO A 45 -9.80 6.98 -5.25
C PRO A 45 -8.33 7.46 -5.29
N ASP A 46 -7.76 7.87 -4.16
CA ASP A 46 -6.41 8.42 -4.07
C ASP A 46 -5.33 7.37 -3.75
N VAL A 47 -5.68 6.08 -3.74
CA VAL A 47 -4.73 4.96 -3.61
C VAL A 47 -4.64 4.16 -4.92
N PRO A 48 -3.50 3.48 -5.19
CA PRO A 48 -3.36 2.67 -6.39
C PRO A 48 -4.45 1.61 -6.53
N GLY A 49 -5.02 1.47 -7.73
CA GLY A 49 -6.08 0.49 -8.01
C GLY A 49 -5.63 -0.98 -7.95
N ALA A 50 -4.32 -1.22 -8.02
CA ALA A 50 -3.72 -2.53 -7.81
C ALA A 50 -2.36 -2.36 -7.12
N ILE A 51 -2.04 -3.28 -6.21
CA ILE A 51 -0.73 -3.33 -5.56
C ILE A 51 0.20 -4.19 -6.40
N ARG A 52 1.29 -3.59 -6.88
CA ARG A 52 2.32 -4.29 -7.67
C ARG A 52 3.26 -5.05 -6.74
N ARG A 53 3.64 -6.28 -7.12
CA ARG A 53 4.66 -7.02 -6.37
C ARG A 53 6.00 -6.29 -6.52
N ALA A 54 6.58 -5.85 -5.41
CA ALA A 54 7.93 -5.33 -5.36
C ALA A 54 8.88 -6.41 -4.86
N CYS A 55 10.05 -6.52 -5.50
CA CYS A 55 11.15 -7.36 -5.03
C CYS A 55 12.33 -6.47 -4.71
N VAL A 56 12.71 -6.41 -3.44
CA VAL A 56 13.90 -5.70 -3.00
C VAL A 56 15.06 -6.69 -3.00
N ARG A 57 16.02 -6.52 -3.92
CA ARG A 57 17.16 -7.45 -4.09
C ARG A 57 18.14 -7.40 -2.91
N ASN A 58 18.28 -6.24 -2.28
CA ASN A 58 19.10 -6.03 -1.11
C ASN A 58 18.28 -5.24 -0.08
N LEU A 59 18.10 -5.79 1.11
CA LEU A 59 17.26 -5.19 2.15
C LEU A 59 17.67 -3.75 2.50
N ALA A 60 18.96 -3.40 2.35
CA ALA A 60 19.44 -2.04 2.57
C ALA A 60 18.82 -1.00 1.60
N ASP A 61 18.31 -1.45 0.45
CA ASP A 61 17.66 -0.62 -0.57
C ASP A 61 16.13 -0.51 -0.35
N SER A 62 15.61 -1.06 0.75
CA SER A 62 14.17 -1.00 1.03
C SER A 62 13.73 0.46 1.22
N PRO A 63 12.59 0.88 0.64
CA PRO A 63 12.02 2.19 0.92
C PRO A 63 11.81 2.40 2.43
N PRO A 64 12.02 3.63 2.94
CA PRO A 64 11.90 3.96 4.35
C PRO A 64 10.45 3.93 4.87
#